data_AF-A0A011ABA7-F1
#
_entry.id   AF-A0A011ABA7-F1
#
_cell.length_a   1.000
_cell.length_b   1.000
_cell.length_c   1.000
_cell.angle_alpha   90.00
_cell.angle_beta   90.00
_cell.angle_gamma   90.00
#
_symmetry.space_group_name_H-M   'P 1'
#
loop_
_entity.id
_entity.type
_entity.pdbx_description
1 polymer ?
#
loop_
_entity_poly.entity_id
_entity_poly.type
_entity_poly.pdbx_seq_one_letter_code
_entity_poly.pdbx_strand_id
1 'polypeptide(L)' 'MERPHPDVVERMSALARLHHAWTLEYAADAEPQPNDAPDYLVHHLDIDPPPGAENKFVRRAREIEGRDEHMG' A
#
# COMPACT_ATOMS: atom_id res chain seq x y z
N MET A 1 -9.83 12.79 22.99
CA MET A 1 -9.22 12.49 21.68
C MET A 1 -9.37 13.72 20.81
N GLU A 2 -8.26 14.31 20.40
CA GLU A 2 -8.27 15.37 19.38
C GLU A 2 -8.70 14.78 18.05
N ARG A 3 -9.53 15.50 17.28
CA ARG A 3 -9.89 15.05 15.93
C ARG A 3 -8.70 15.32 15.00
N PRO A 4 -8.28 14.34 14.17
CA PRO A 4 -7.21 14.57 13.20
C PRO A 4 -7.58 15.68 12.22
N HIS A 5 -6.56 16.40 11.75
CA HIS A 5 -6.72 17.47 10.76
C HIS A 5 -7.41 16.93 9.49
N PRO A 6 -8.37 17.65 8.89
CA PRO A 6 -9.09 17.21 7.69
C PRO A 6 -8.16 16.70 6.57
N ASP A 7 -7.08 17.44 6.27
CA ASP A 7 -6.10 17.05 5.25
C ASP A 7 -5.35 15.75 5.56
N VAL A 8 -5.19 15.40 6.84
CA VAL A 8 -4.61 14.11 7.24
C VAL A 8 -5.61 12.99 6.94
N VAL A 9 -6.89 13.21 7.28
CA VAL A 9 -7.96 12.24 7.00
C VAL A 9 -8.12 12.02 5.49
N GLU A 10 -8.05 13.08 4.70
CA GLU A 10 -8.16 13.01 3.25
C GLU A 10 -6.99 12.23 2.62
N ARG A 11 -5.75 12.54 3.02
CA ARG A 11 -4.55 11.81 2.56
C ARG A 11 -4.60 10.33 2.91
N MET A 12 -4.92 10.01 4.17
CA MET A 12 -5.02 8.62 4.62
C MET A 12 -6.13 7.88 3.86
N SER A 13 -7.26 8.54 3.58
CA SER A 13 -8.34 7.97 2.77
C SER A 13 -7.91 7.74 1.32
N ALA A 14 -7.11 8.64 0.73
CA ALA A 14 -6.57 8.48 -0.62
C ALA A 14 -5.57 7.32 -0.69
N LEU A 15 -4.66 7.19 0.29
CA LEU A 15 -3.72 6.07 0.38
C LEU A 15 -4.44 4.73 0.56
N ALA A 16 -5.47 4.68 1.41
CA ALA A 16 -6.27 3.47 1.61
C ALA A 16 -6.97 3.03 0.32
N ARG A 17 -7.54 3.97 -0.45
CA ARG A 17 -8.14 3.68 -1.76
C ARG A 17 -7.10 3.19 -2.77
N LEU A 18 -5.92 3.80 -2.80
CA LEU A 18 -4.82 3.38 -3.67
C LEU A 18 -4.38 1.95 -3.34
N HIS A 19 -4.16 1.64 -2.05
CA HIS A 19 -3.78 0.31 -1.60
C HIS A 19 -4.85 -0.73 -1.96
N HIS A 20 -6.13 -0.43 -1.71
CA HIS A 20 -7.21 -1.33 -2.07
C HIS A 20 -7.26 -1.64 -3.57
N ALA A 21 -7.17 -0.61 -4.42
CA ALA A 21 -7.15 -0.78 -5.87
C ALA A 21 -5.94 -1.60 -6.33
N TRP A 22 -4.77 -1.33 -5.76
CA TRP A 22 -3.55 -2.08 -6.05
C TRP A 22 -3.66 -3.55 -5.62
N THR A 23 -4.19 -3.82 -4.43
CA THR A 23 -4.43 -5.19 -3.97
C THR A 23 -5.40 -5.91 -4.91
N LEU A 24 -6.49 -5.29 -5.35
CA LEU A 24 -7.41 -5.92 -6.31
C LEU A 24 -6.75 -6.19 -7.67
N GLU A 25 -5.89 -5.29 -8.14
CA GLU A 25 -5.17 -5.40 -9.41
C GLU A 25 -4.19 -6.58 -9.39
N TYR A 26 -3.51 -6.82 -8.27
CA TYR A 26 -2.38 -7.76 -8.20
C TYR A 26 -2.61 -8.98 -7.30
N ALA A 27 -3.72 -9.06 -6.55
CA ALA A 27 -4.00 -10.21 -5.67
C ALA A 27 -4.17 -11.53 -6.44
N ALA A 28 -4.57 -11.48 -7.71
CA ALA A 28 -4.67 -12.67 -8.55
C ALA A 28 -3.30 -13.19 -9.02
N ASP A 29 -2.31 -12.29 -9.13
CA ASP A 29 -0.94 -12.58 -9.58
C ASP A 29 0.03 -12.76 -8.40
N ALA A 30 -0.45 -12.52 -7.18
CA ALA A 30 0.29 -12.70 -5.95
C ALA A 30 0.55 -14.18 -5.68
N GLU A 31 1.83 -14.56 -5.60
CA GLU A 31 2.20 -15.91 -5.19
C GLU A 31 2.20 -16.01 -3.66
N PRO A 32 1.47 -16.97 -3.07
CA PRO A 32 1.50 -17.18 -1.62
C PRO A 32 2.87 -17.71 -1.20
N GLN A 33 3.58 -16.93 -0.37
CA GLN A 33 4.84 -17.39 0.22
C GLN A 33 4.60 -18.17 1.52
N PRO A 34 5.34 -19.27 1.76
CA PRO A 34 5.31 -19.94 3.05
C PRO A 34 5.86 -19.00 4.12
N ASN A 35 5.07 -18.80 5.19
CA ASN A 35 5.49 -18.03 6.35
C ASN A 35 6.22 -18.95 7.33
N ASP A 36 7.53 -18.72 7.51
CA ASP A 36 8.38 -19.51 8.42
C ASP A 36 8.20 -19.13 9.91
N ALA A 37 7.32 -18.17 10.23
CA ALA A 37 7.09 -17.74 11.61
C ALA A 37 6.35 -18.84 12.41
N PRO A 38 6.83 -19.17 13.63
CA PRO A 38 6.23 -20.21 14.47
C PRO A 38 4.86 -19.85 15.07
N ASP A 39 4.44 -18.59 14.97
CA ASP A 39 3.22 -18.08 15.60
C ASP A 39 2.16 -17.72 14.56
N TYR A 40 1.09 -18.52 14.54
CA TYR A 40 -0.18 -18.32 13.80
C TYR A 40 -0.90 -16.98 14.08
N LEU A 41 -0.37 -16.11 14.93
CA LEU A 41 -1.01 -14.84 15.32
C LEU A 41 -0.87 -13.73 14.28
N VAL A 42 -0.13 -14.00 13.20
CA VAL A 42 0.09 -13.07 12.11
C VAL A 42 -0.31 -13.78 10.81
N HIS A 43 -1.62 -13.91 10.56
CA HIS A 43 -2.14 -14.29 9.25
C HIS A 43 -1.96 -13.12 8.27
N HIS A 44 -0.72 -12.73 8.02
CA HIS A 44 -0.36 -12.00 6.82
C HIS A 44 0.19 -13.08 5.91
N LEU A 45 -0.61 -13.50 4.91
CA LEU A 45 -0.01 -14.09 3.72
C LEU A 45 0.86 -12.98 3.17
N ASP A 46 2.18 -13.15 3.26
CA ASP A 46 3.13 -12.28 2.57
C ASP A 46 2.86 -12.48 1.08
N ILE A 47 2.13 -11.51 0.53
CA ILE A 47 1.78 -11.43 -0.87
C ILE A 47 2.87 -10.56 -1.49
N ASP A 48 3.82 -11.22 -2.16
CA ASP A 48 4.75 -10.52 -3.01
C ASP A 48 4.01 -10.09 -4.28
N PRO A 49 3.94 -8.78 -4.57
CA PRO A 49 3.37 -8.33 -5.82
C PRO A 49 4.31 -8.63 -7.00
N PRO A 50 3.78 -8.71 -8.24
CA PRO A 50 4.59 -8.98 -9.40
C PRO A 50 5.67 -7.89 -9.61
N PRO A 51 6.83 -8.24 -10.21
CA PRO A 51 7.92 -7.29 -10.43
C PRO A 51 7.47 -6.02 -11.16
N GLY A 52 7.65 -4.86 -10.53
CA GLY A 52 7.27 -3.55 -11.08
C GLY A 52 5.90 -3.03 -10.67
N ALA A 53 5.04 -3.84 -10.04
CA ALA A 53 3.78 -3.38 -9.44
C ALA A 53 4.01 -2.38 -8.30
N GLU A 54 5.12 -2.51 -7.57
CA GLU A 54 5.52 -1.57 -6.52
C GLU A 54 5.85 -0.17 -7.07
N ASN A 55 6.46 -0.07 -8.27
CA ASN A 55 6.87 1.22 -8.83
C ASN A 55 5.68 2.15 -9.08
N LYS A 56 4.57 1.59 -9.61
CA LYS A 56 3.33 2.34 -9.86
C LYS A 56 2.68 2.77 -8.55
N PHE A 57 2.67 1.88 -7.54
CA PHE A 57 2.14 2.17 -6.22
C PHE A 57 2.95 3.27 -5.50
N VAL A 58 4.27 3.09 -5.41
CA VAL A 58 5.19 4.02 -4.74
C VAL A 58 5.14 5.40 -5.37
N ARG A 59 5.11 5.51 -6.71
CA ARG A 59 4.95 6.81 -7.38
C ARG A 59 3.65 7.48 -6.98
N ARG A 60 2.52 6.78 -7.11
CA ARG A 60 1.20 7.37 -6.80
C ARG A 60 1.03 7.71 -5.31
N ALA A 61 1.64 6.93 -4.42
CA ALA A 61 1.66 7.22 -2.98
C ALA A 61 2.46 8.50 -2.68
N ARG A 62 3.59 8.73 -3.36
CA ARG A 62 4.38 9.97 -3.21
C ARG A 62 3.62 11.21 -3.68
N GLU A 63 2.87 11.10 -4.78
CA GLU A 63 2.00 12.17 -5.27
C GLU A 63 0.91 12.53 -4.24
N ILE A 64 0.26 11.52 -3.61
CA ILE A 64 -0.75 11.73 -2.57
C ILE A 64 -0.14 12.38 -1.31
N GLU A 65 1.09 11.99 -0.96
CA GLU A 65 1.83 12.55 0.17
C GLU A 65 2.41 13.95 -0.10
N GLY A 66 2.24 14.49 -1.32
CA GLY A 66 2.80 15.78 -1.71
C GLY A 66 4.33 15.78 -1.79
N ARG A 67 4.94 14.60 -1.98
CA ARG A 67 6.40 14.44 -2.07
C ARG A 67 6.95 14.52 -3.49
N ASP A 68 6.09 14.80 -4.47
CA ASP A 68 6.42 14.81 -5.90
C ASP A 68 6.51 16.25 -6.48
N GLU A 69 7.08 17.18 -5.69
CA GLU A 69 7.42 18.53 -6.18
C GLU A 69 8.86 18.63 -6.73
N HIS A 70 9.63 17.54 -6.78
CA HIS A 70 11.01 17.55 -7.31
C HIS A 70 11.38 16.24 -8.02
N MET A 71 11.13 16.17 -9.33
CA MET A 71 12.04 15.54 -10.29
C MET A 71 12.03 16.37 -11.57
N GLY A 72 12.87 17.41 -11.58
CA GLY A 72 13.40 18.02 -12.81
C GLY A 72 14.63 17.27 -13.29
#